data_AF-A0A3M1SQZ3-F1
#
_entry.id   AF-A0A3M1SQZ3-F1
#
_cell.length_a   1.000
_cell.length_b   1.000
_cell.length_c   1.000
_cell.angle_alpha   90.00
_cell.angle_beta   90.00
_cell.angle_gamma   90.00
#
_symmetry.space_group_name_H-M   'P 1'
#
loop_
_entity.id
_entity.type
_entity.pdbx_description
1 polymer ?
#
loop_
_entity_poly.entity_id
_entity_poly.type
_entity_poly.pdbx_seq_one_letter_code
_entity_poly.pdbx_strand_id
1 'polypeptide(L)'
;MDFYQLRTEEWKRVWKELKPAEIRILYYLRTLKPFTLSVSAIAQELEINKSTVSRALRVLADGGWIDPSIYGLKMNNQDRIEFQVREHLKSQLGGLTEVKTPAGRIDLLTETEIIEVKRVDDWKSALGQILIYSGFYPEHQKRLHLFGSAKDEKQISTIANSCLAFDVLVSFGVVAEVKA
;
A
#
# COMPACT_ATOMS: atom_id res chain seq x y z
N MET A 1 25.95 -26.42 -8.95
CA MET A 1 25.58 -25.35 -7.99
C MET A 1 26.17 -24.09 -8.56
N ASP A 2 25.35 -23.18 -9.06
CA ASP A 2 25.84 -21.89 -9.57
C ASP A 2 25.89 -20.93 -8.38
N PHE A 3 27.09 -20.53 -7.98
CA PHE A 3 27.31 -19.64 -6.85
C PHE A 3 27.15 -18.18 -7.32
N TYR A 4 26.39 -17.38 -6.57
CA TYR A 4 26.32 -15.95 -6.84
C TYR A 4 27.62 -15.26 -6.40
N GLN A 5 28.44 -14.84 -7.35
CA GLN A 5 29.68 -14.13 -7.07
C GLN A 5 29.43 -12.63 -6.85
N LEU A 6 29.42 -12.20 -5.58
CA LEU A 6 29.33 -10.79 -5.19
C LEU A 6 30.56 -10.01 -5.66
N ARG A 7 30.34 -8.90 -6.38
CA ARG A 7 31.41 -7.99 -6.83
C ARG A 7 31.59 -6.82 -5.87
N THR A 8 32.83 -6.33 -5.73
CA THR A 8 33.15 -5.19 -4.84
C THR A 8 32.38 -3.92 -5.20
N GLU A 9 32.25 -3.59 -6.48
CA GLU A 9 31.53 -2.37 -6.91
C GLU A 9 30.03 -2.46 -6.65
N GLU A 10 29.47 -3.65 -6.83
CA GLU A 10 28.09 -3.94 -6.47
C GLU A 10 27.88 -3.80 -4.96
N TRP A 11 28.78 -4.36 -4.14
CA TRP A 11 28.72 -4.24 -2.69
C TRP A 11 28.74 -2.78 -2.22
N LYS A 12 29.64 -1.95 -2.79
CA LYS A 12 29.71 -0.51 -2.51
C LYS A 12 28.39 0.19 -2.86
N ARG A 13 27.82 -0.13 -4.02
CA ARG A 13 26.55 0.45 -4.48
C ARG A 13 25.40 0.05 -3.54
N VAL A 14 25.32 -1.23 -3.18
CA VAL A 14 24.28 -1.77 -2.29
C VAL A 14 24.29 -1.07 -0.93
N TRP A 15 25.47 -0.87 -0.32
CA TRP A 15 25.59 -0.17 0.97
C TRP A 15 25.18 1.30 0.93
N LYS A 16 25.27 1.93 -0.24
CA LYS A 16 24.91 3.34 -0.43
C LYS A 16 23.42 3.52 -0.72
N GLU A 17 22.81 2.57 -1.42
CA GLU A 17 21.46 2.73 -1.98
C GLU A 17 20.38 1.94 -1.23
N LEU A 18 20.71 0.88 -0.49
CA LEU A 18 19.74 -0.06 0.05
C LEU A 18 19.79 -0.17 1.59
N LYS A 19 18.61 -0.40 2.18
CA LYS A 19 18.42 -0.69 3.61
C LYS A 19 18.74 -2.15 3.93
N PRO A 20 19.09 -2.49 5.19
CA PRO A 20 19.46 -3.86 5.57
C PRO A 20 18.48 -4.95 5.12
N ALA A 21 17.17 -4.70 5.20
CA ALA A 21 16.15 -5.66 4.75
C ALA A 21 16.15 -5.84 3.22
N GLU A 22 16.37 -4.77 2.45
CA GLU A 22 16.46 -4.81 0.98
C GLU A 22 17.72 -5.56 0.54
N ILE A 23 18.85 -5.34 1.21
CA ILE A 23 20.10 -6.07 1.00
C ILE A 23 19.90 -7.57 1.19
N ARG A 24 19.29 -7.95 2.31
CA ARG A 24 19.05 -9.35 2.67
C ARG A 24 18.16 -10.05 1.64
N ILE A 25 17.10 -9.38 1.18
CA ILE A 25 16.19 -9.90 0.16
C ILE A 25 16.88 -9.98 -1.21
N LEU A 26 17.66 -8.97 -1.61
CA LEU A 26 18.39 -8.95 -2.88
C LEU A 26 19.32 -10.16 -3.02
N TYR A 27 20.13 -10.42 -2.00
CA TYR A 27 21.07 -11.54 -2.05
C TYR A 27 20.39 -12.89 -1.91
N TYR A 28 19.32 -12.99 -1.11
CA TYR A 28 18.49 -14.19 -1.11
C TYR A 28 17.96 -14.51 -2.51
N LEU A 29 17.36 -13.55 -3.21
CA LEU A 29 16.88 -13.75 -4.59
C LEU A 29 17.99 -14.19 -5.55
N ARG A 30 19.18 -13.61 -5.43
CA ARG A 30 20.34 -13.94 -6.28
C ARG A 30 20.94 -15.32 -6.02
N THR A 31 20.70 -15.89 -4.84
CA THR A 31 21.04 -17.29 -4.55
C THR A 31 20.03 -18.29 -5.09
N LEU A 32 18.85 -17.82 -5.50
CA LEU A 32 17.81 -18.66 -6.09
C LEU A 32 17.93 -18.67 -7.61
N LYS A 33 17.82 -19.85 -8.23
CA LYS A 33 17.59 -19.94 -9.68
C LYS A 33 16.21 -19.37 -10.03
N PRO A 34 15.98 -18.92 -11.28
CA PRO A 34 14.68 -18.37 -11.68
C PRO A 34 13.56 -19.39 -11.43
N PHE A 35 12.73 -19.10 -10.44
CA PHE A 35 11.53 -19.82 -10.09
C PHE A 35 10.46 -18.81 -9.69
N THR A 36 9.20 -19.20 -9.84
CA THR A 36 8.07 -18.42 -9.36
C THR A 36 8.10 -18.39 -7.83
N LEU A 37 8.46 -17.25 -7.25
CA LEU A 37 8.50 -17.08 -5.80
C LEU A 37 7.33 -16.21 -5.35
N SER A 38 6.61 -16.65 -4.31
CA SER A 38 5.60 -15.81 -3.68
C SER A 38 6.23 -14.92 -2.61
N VAL A 39 5.69 -13.72 -2.41
CA VAL A 39 6.06 -12.84 -1.28
C VAL A 39 5.95 -13.57 0.06
N SER A 40 4.95 -14.45 0.20
CA SER A 40 4.76 -15.24 1.41
C SER A 40 5.89 -16.24 1.65
N ALA A 41 6.40 -16.88 0.60
CA ALA A 41 7.52 -17.81 0.71
C ALA A 41 8.81 -17.09 1.13
N ILE A 42 9.10 -15.94 0.48
CA ILE A 42 10.27 -15.11 0.84
C ILE A 42 10.15 -14.62 2.29
N ALA A 43 8.96 -14.19 2.71
CA ALA A 43 8.70 -13.74 4.08
C ALA A 43 8.91 -14.86 5.11
N GLN A 44 8.49 -16.08 4.79
CA GLN A 44 8.67 -17.24 5.66
C GLN A 44 10.13 -17.64 5.78
N GLU A 45 10.84 -17.80 4.65
CA GLU A 45 12.23 -18.25 4.66
C GLU A 45 13.18 -17.23 5.30
N LEU A 46 12.93 -15.94 5.08
CA LEU A 46 13.76 -14.88 5.67
C LEU A 46 13.27 -14.44 7.05
N GLU A 47 12.15 -14.96 7.56
CA GLU A 47 11.53 -14.48 8.79
C GLU A 47 11.33 -12.95 8.79
N ILE A 48 10.92 -12.42 7.63
CA ILE A 48 10.66 -10.98 7.41
C ILE A 48 9.16 -10.77 7.24
N ASN A 49 8.62 -9.68 7.76
CA ASN A 49 7.22 -9.33 7.54
C ASN A 49 6.90 -9.22 6.02
N LYS A 50 5.77 -9.80 5.58
CA LYS A 50 5.32 -9.76 4.18
C LYS A 50 5.29 -8.35 3.59
N SER A 51 4.88 -7.35 4.39
CA SER A 51 4.85 -5.95 3.94
C SER A 51 6.25 -5.38 3.70
N THR A 52 7.23 -5.76 4.54
CA THR A 52 8.65 -5.42 4.34
C THR A 52 9.19 -6.10 3.10
N VAL A 53 8.84 -7.36 2.83
CA VAL A 53 9.23 -8.06 1.60
C VAL A 53 8.65 -7.36 0.37
N SER A 54 7.35 -7.09 0.34
CA SER A 54 6.71 -6.38 -0.77
C SER A 54 7.35 -5.02 -1.03
N ARG A 55 7.63 -4.25 0.03
CA ARG A 55 8.28 -2.93 -0.10
C ARG A 55 9.71 -3.06 -0.63
N ALA A 56 10.49 -4.00 -0.11
CA ALA A 56 11.87 -4.20 -0.55
C ALA A 56 11.94 -4.65 -2.01
N LEU A 57 11.13 -5.63 -2.42
CA LEU A 57 11.06 -6.06 -3.81
C LEU A 57 10.74 -4.91 -4.78
N ARG A 58 9.90 -3.96 -4.34
CA ARG A 58 9.59 -2.76 -5.12
C ARG A 58 10.80 -1.83 -5.26
N VAL A 59 11.48 -1.52 -4.15
CA VAL A 59 12.71 -0.69 -4.17
C VAL A 59 13.78 -1.33 -5.05
N LEU A 60 13.92 -2.66 -4.98
CA LEU A 60 14.85 -3.41 -5.82
C LEU A 60 14.46 -3.34 -7.31
N ALA A 61 13.17 -3.45 -7.64
CA ALA A 61 12.71 -3.34 -9.02
C ALA A 61 12.91 -1.92 -9.58
N ASP A 62 12.45 -0.90 -8.84
CA ASP A 62 12.56 0.51 -9.24
C ASP A 62 14.03 0.97 -9.36
N GLY A 63 14.92 0.42 -8.52
CA GLY A 63 16.36 0.67 -8.56
C GLY A 63 17.14 -0.17 -9.58
N GLY A 64 16.46 -1.01 -10.37
CA GLY A 64 17.08 -1.88 -11.37
C GLY A 64 17.96 -2.99 -10.79
N TRP A 65 17.75 -3.38 -9.53
CA TRP A 65 18.49 -4.45 -8.85
C TRP A 65 17.97 -5.84 -9.22
N ILE A 66 16.67 -5.93 -9.53
CA ILE A 66 15.99 -7.14 -9.97
C ILE A 66 15.08 -6.83 -11.15
N ASP A 67 14.88 -7.82 -12.01
CA ASP A 67 13.76 -7.85 -12.95
C ASP A 67 12.66 -8.74 -12.34
N PRO A 68 11.52 -8.17 -11.91
CA PRO A 68 10.42 -8.94 -11.30
C PRO A 68 9.90 -10.08 -12.17
N SER A 69 10.02 -9.98 -13.50
CA SER A 69 9.54 -11.00 -14.44
C SER A 69 10.36 -12.29 -14.34
N ILE A 70 11.67 -12.16 -14.08
CA ILE A 70 12.59 -13.31 -13.89
C ILE A 70 12.19 -14.16 -12.69
N TYR A 71 11.58 -13.53 -11.66
CA TYR A 71 11.20 -14.18 -10.41
C TYR A 71 9.69 -14.50 -10.32
N GLY A 72 8.92 -14.23 -11.40
CA GLY A 72 7.47 -14.43 -11.42
C GLY A 72 6.70 -13.61 -10.36
N LEU A 73 7.26 -12.47 -9.94
CA LEU A 73 6.70 -11.65 -8.87
C LEU A 73 5.52 -10.81 -9.38
N LYS A 74 4.32 -11.09 -8.84
CA LYS A 74 3.14 -10.22 -9.04
C LYS A 74 3.11 -9.14 -7.96
N MET A 75 3.49 -7.92 -8.34
CA MET A 75 3.40 -6.74 -7.46
C MET A 75 1.92 -6.31 -7.32
N ASN A 76 1.42 -6.16 -6.08
CA ASN A 76 0.10 -5.57 -5.87
C ASN A 76 0.18 -4.05 -6.09
N ASN A 77 -0.25 -3.59 -7.26
CA ASN A 77 -0.30 -2.16 -7.60
C ASN A 77 -1.36 -1.42 -6.78
N GLN A 78 -2.33 -2.13 -6.22
CA GLN A 78 -3.45 -1.51 -5.53
C GLN A 78 -3.03 -0.82 -4.22
N ASP A 79 -2.24 -1.52 -3.40
CA ASP A 79 -1.71 -0.98 -2.14
C ASP A 79 -0.83 0.26 -2.37
N ARG A 80 -0.21 0.37 -3.55
CA ARG A 80 0.60 1.54 -3.92
C ARG A 80 -0.27 2.76 -4.17
N ILE A 81 -1.40 2.61 -4.85
CA ILE A 81 -2.28 3.74 -5.15
C ILE A 81 -2.96 4.23 -3.86
N GLU A 82 -3.47 3.31 -3.02
CA GLU A 82 -4.08 3.66 -1.74
C GLU A 82 -3.09 4.43 -0.84
N PHE A 83 -1.85 3.95 -0.76
CA PHE A 83 -0.76 4.67 -0.10
C PHE A 83 -0.53 6.07 -0.70
N GLN A 84 -0.42 6.19 -2.02
CA GLN A 84 -0.16 7.47 -2.69
C GLN A 84 -1.30 8.47 -2.47
N VAL A 85 -2.55 8.03 -2.57
CA VAL A 85 -3.73 8.86 -2.34
C VAL A 85 -3.78 9.33 -0.88
N ARG A 86 -3.52 8.43 0.07
CA ARG A 86 -3.44 8.78 1.50
C ARG A 86 -2.33 9.77 1.80
N GLU A 87 -1.11 9.56 1.30
CA GLU A 87 0.00 10.49 1.53
C GLU A 87 -0.29 11.86 0.90
N HIS A 88 -0.96 11.89 -0.27
CA HIS A 88 -1.41 13.13 -0.86
C HIS A 88 -2.42 13.87 0.03
N LEU A 89 -3.44 13.18 0.54
CA LEU A 89 -4.41 13.75 1.48
C LEU A 89 -3.74 14.27 2.74
N LYS A 90 -2.82 13.50 3.32
CA LYS A 90 -2.04 13.91 4.50
C LYS A 90 -1.26 15.20 4.23
N SER A 91 -0.66 15.34 3.04
CA SER A 91 0.06 16.56 2.68
C SER A 91 -0.84 17.80 2.61
N GLN A 92 -2.13 17.60 2.33
CA GLN A 92 -3.13 18.67 2.23
C GLN A 92 -3.79 19.00 3.58
N LEU A 93 -4.11 17.96 4.36
CA LEU A 93 -4.94 18.07 5.57
C LEU A 93 -4.12 18.00 6.86
N GLY A 94 -2.85 17.60 6.80
CA GLY A 94 -2.08 17.21 7.96
C GLY A 94 -2.55 15.88 8.56
N GLY A 95 -2.29 15.67 9.85
CA GLY A 95 -2.77 14.50 10.59
C GLY A 95 -1.82 13.30 10.68
N LEU A 96 -2.31 12.26 11.33
CA LEU A 96 -1.60 11.01 11.61
C LEU A 96 -2.11 9.90 10.69
N THR A 97 -1.18 9.09 10.18
CA THR A 97 -1.51 7.94 9.31
C THR A 97 -1.37 6.62 10.06
N GLU A 98 -2.14 5.61 9.66
CA GLU A 98 -2.06 4.24 10.21
C GLU A 98 -2.29 4.21 11.74
N VAL A 99 -3.22 5.02 12.23
CA VAL A 99 -3.48 5.17 13.67
C VAL A 99 -4.10 3.89 14.20
N LYS A 100 -3.40 3.25 15.14
CA LYS A 100 -3.81 1.96 15.71
C LYS A 100 -5.02 2.12 16.62
N THR A 101 -6.04 1.30 16.37
CA THR A 101 -7.18 1.08 17.25
C THR A 101 -7.24 -0.39 17.67
N PRO A 102 -8.06 -0.76 18.67
CA PRO A 102 -8.34 -2.17 18.98
C PRO A 102 -8.94 -2.96 17.80
N ALA A 103 -9.58 -2.29 16.84
CA ALA A 103 -10.30 -2.91 15.73
C ALA A 103 -9.59 -2.78 14.36
N GLY A 104 -8.40 -2.19 14.30
CA GLY A 104 -7.67 -2.01 13.05
C GLY A 104 -6.74 -0.79 13.05
N ARG A 105 -6.56 -0.22 11.87
CA ARG A 105 -5.78 1.01 11.68
C ARG A 105 -6.58 1.99 10.83
N ILE A 106 -6.71 3.21 11.31
CA ILE A 106 -7.30 4.32 10.54
C ILE A 106 -6.26 4.78 9.52
N ASP A 107 -6.67 4.95 8.27
CA ASP A 107 -5.77 5.43 7.22
C ASP A 107 -5.23 6.82 7.52
N LEU A 108 -6.12 7.80 7.75
CA LEU A 108 -5.75 9.17 8.09
C LEU A 108 -6.69 9.73 9.17
N LEU A 109 -6.10 10.20 10.25
CA LEU A 109 -6.77 10.89 11.34
C LEU A 109 -6.29 12.34 11.39
N THR A 110 -7.18 13.29 11.13
CA THR A 110 -6.90 14.72 11.28
C THR A 110 -7.38 15.20 12.65
N GLU A 111 -7.35 16.51 12.90
CA GLU A 111 -7.91 17.08 14.13
C GLU A 111 -9.44 16.91 14.21
N THR A 112 -10.11 16.79 13.07
CA THR A 112 -11.59 16.85 12.97
C THR A 112 -12.20 15.70 12.17
N GLU A 113 -11.41 14.89 11.46
CA GLU A 113 -11.90 13.84 10.58
C GLU A 113 -11.21 12.49 10.83
N ILE A 114 -11.98 11.41 10.71
CA ILE A 114 -11.47 10.07 10.42
C ILE A 114 -11.66 9.85 8.92
N ILE A 115 -10.60 9.50 8.21
CA ILE A 115 -10.64 9.31 6.77
C ILE A 115 -10.17 7.89 6.45
N GLU A 116 -11.04 7.12 5.80
CA GLU A 116 -10.71 5.82 5.22
C GLU A 116 -10.52 5.98 3.71
N VAL A 117 -9.39 5.51 3.18
CA VAL A 117 -9.02 5.64 1.78
C VAL A 117 -9.22 4.30 1.08
N LYS A 118 -10.01 4.26 0.01
CA LYS A 118 -10.30 2.99 -0.67
C LYS A 118 -10.54 3.14 -2.16
N ARG A 119 -10.34 2.07 -2.93
CA ARG A 119 -10.92 2.01 -4.28
C ARG A 119 -12.42 2.22 -4.19
N VAL A 120 -12.95 2.86 -5.22
CA VAL A 120 -14.39 3.03 -5.39
C VAL A 120 -15.15 1.69 -5.37
N ASP A 121 -14.58 0.61 -5.92
CA ASP A 121 -15.22 -0.72 -5.94
C ASP A 121 -15.40 -1.34 -4.54
N ASP A 122 -14.52 -0.96 -3.61
CA ASP A 122 -14.45 -1.49 -2.25
C ASP A 122 -15.13 -0.56 -1.22
N TRP A 123 -15.92 0.41 -1.68
CA TRP A 123 -16.53 1.45 -0.82
C TRP A 123 -17.35 0.89 0.35
N LYS A 124 -18.01 -0.26 0.18
CA LYS A 124 -18.80 -0.91 1.25
C LYS A 124 -17.92 -1.44 2.38
N SER A 125 -16.74 -1.97 2.02
CA SER A 125 -15.74 -2.38 3.02
C SER A 125 -15.25 -1.17 3.79
N ALA A 126 -14.93 -0.09 3.08
CA ALA A 126 -14.47 1.16 3.68
C ALA A 126 -15.53 1.76 4.63
N LEU A 127 -16.81 1.75 4.22
CA LEU A 127 -17.93 2.16 5.07
C LEU A 127 -18.00 1.32 6.35
N GLY A 128 -17.87 0.00 6.26
CA GLY A 128 -17.84 -0.86 7.45
C GLY A 128 -16.70 -0.50 8.39
N GLN A 129 -15.49 -0.31 7.86
CA GLN A 129 -14.30 0.03 8.64
C GLN A 129 -14.46 1.38 9.36
N ILE A 130 -14.88 2.43 8.64
CA ILE A 130 -14.98 3.77 9.24
C ILE A 130 -16.06 3.85 10.33
N LEU A 131 -17.15 3.10 10.19
CA LEU A 131 -18.18 3.02 11.23
C LEU A 131 -17.63 2.39 12.51
N ILE A 132 -16.84 1.32 12.40
CA ILE A 132 -16.16 0.73 13.56
C ILE A 132 -15.15 1.72 14.17
N TYR A 133 -14.37 2.42 13.34
CA TYR A 133 -13.36 3.37 13.84
C TYR A 133 -13.99 4.58 14.53
N SER A 134 -15.16 5.04 14.08
CA SER A 134 -15.89 6.15 14.69
C SER A 134 -16.27 5.90 16.16
N GLY A 135 -16.41 4.64 16.59
CA GLY A 135 -16.62 4.31 18.00
C GLY A 135 -15.45 4.71 18.93
N PHE A 136 -14.23 4.85 18.40
CA PHE A 136 -13.06 5.30 19.16
C PHE A 136 -12.82 6.82 19.06
N TYR A 137 -13.48 7.49 18.11
CA TYR A 137 -13.35 8.92 17.83
C TYR A 137 -14.74 9.52 17.50
N PRO A 138 -15.66 9.55 18.49
CA PRO A 138 -17.08 9.86 18.25
C PRO A 138 -17.33 11.29 17.77
N GLU A 139 -16.45 12.22 18.14
CA GLU A 139 -16.57 13.64 17.79
C GLU A 139 -15.99 13.97 16.40
N HIS A 140 -15.36 13.01 15.73
CA HIS A 140 -14.74 13.25 14.41
C HIS A 140 -15.75 13.00 13.29
N GLN A 141 -15.72 13.86 12.26
CA GLN A 141 -16.48 13.63 11.04
C GLN A 141 -15.93 12.40 10.32
N LYS A 142 -16.84 11.53 9.89
CA LYS A 142 -16.50 10.33 9.13
C LYS A 142 -16.44 10.70 7.65
N ARG A 143 -15.34 10.35 6.98
CA ARG A 143 -15.16 10.58 5.55
C ARG A 143 -14.58 9.36 4.85
N LEU A 144 -15.23 8.91 3.77
CA LEU A 144 -14.61 8.03 2.79
C LEU A 144 -13.92 8.89 1.73
N HIS A 145 -12.65 8.64 1.51
CA HIS A 145 -11.96 9.13 0.32
C HIS A 145 -11.81 7.99 -0.68
N LEU A 146 -12.70 7.98 -1.67
CA LEU A 146 -12.69 6.97 -2.71
C LEU A 146 -11.76 7.40 -3.85
N PHE A 147 -11.15 6.43 -4.52
CA PHE A 147 -10.39 6.70 -5.75
C PHE A 147 -10.67 5.67 -6.83
N GLY A 148 -10.52 6.10 -8.08
CA GLY A 148 -10.83 5.31 -9.25
C GLY A 148 -10.50 6.03 -10.55
N SER A 149 -10.94 5.46 -11.67
CA SER A 149 -10.85 6.08 -12.98
C SER A 149 -11.89 7.19 -13.13
N ALA A 150 -11.73 8.04 -14.15
CA ALA A 150 -12.74 9.06 -14.49
C ALA A 150 -14.12 8.46 -14.85
N LYS A 151 -14.17 7.18 -15.27
CA LYS A 151 -15.44 6.49 -15.53
C LYS A 151 -16.21 6.24 -14.24
N ASP A 152 -15.49 6.00 -13.14
CA ASP A 152 -16.06 5.68 -11.84
C ASP A 152 -16.62 6.92 -11.13
N GLU A 153 -16.30 8.13 -11.59
CA GLU A 153 -16.85 9.36 -11.03
C GLU A 153 -18.39 9.39 -11.09
N LYS A 154 -18.97 8.76 -12.12
CA LYS A 154 -20.42 8.72 -12.35
C LYS A 154 -21.21 8.03 -11.22
N GLN A 155 -20.60 7.10 -10.49
CA GLN A 155 -21.27 6.39 -9.38
C GLN A 155 -21.12 7.09 -8.03
N ILE A 156 -20.26 8.11 -7.92
CA ILE A 156 -19.92 8.75 -6.64
C ILE A 156 -21.13 9.42 -5.99
N SER A 157 -22.01 10.05 -6.76
CA SER A 157 -23.23 10.67 -6.21
C SER A 157 -24.15 9.64 -5.54
N THR A 158 -24.29 8.46 -6.14
CA THR A 158 -25.11 7.36 -5.60
C THR A 158 -24.48 6.77 -4.34
N ILE A 159 -23.15 6.59 -4.35
CA ILE A 159 -22.40 6.13 -3.18
C ILE A 159 -22.48 7.15 -2.04
N ALA A 160 -22.28 8.44 -2.33
CA ALA A 160 -22.37 9.53 -1.36
C ALA A 160 -23.75 9.58 -0.68
N ASN A 161 -24.83 9.47 -1.45
CA ASN A 161 -26.18 9.40 -0.90
C ASN A 161 -26.39 8.19 0.01
N SER A 162 -25.79 7.03 -0.33
CA SER A 162 -25.86 5.83 0.48
C SER A 162 -25.08 5.97 1.80
N CYS A 163 -23.89 6.58 1.74
CA CYS A 163 -23.03 6.83 2.90
C CYS A 163 -23.59 7.92 3.83
N LEU A 164 -24.28 8.91 3.27
CA LEU A 164 -24.87 10.01 4.05
C LEU A 164 -25.90 9.51 5.08
N ALA A 165 -26.59 8.40 4.81
CA ALA A 165 -27.49 7.74 5.76
C ALA A 165 -26.79 7.30 7.07
N PHE A 166 -25.46 7.21 7.05
CA PHE A 166 -24.63 6.86 8.20
C PHE A 166 -23.78 8.05 8.70
N ASP A 167 -24.10 9.27 8.27
CA ASP A 167 -23.32 10.48 8.57
C ASP A 167 -21.83 10.33 8.14
N VAL A 168 -21.65 9.77 6.95
CA VAL A 168 -20.34 9.59 6.32
C VAL A 168 -20.28 10.41 5.03
N LEU A 169 -19.37 11.38 4.99
CA LEU A 169 -19.10 12.18 3.80
C LEU A 169 -18.27 11.38 2.80
N VAL A 170 -18.44 11.65 1.51
CA VAL A 170 -17.66 11.01 0.45
C VAL A 170 -16.94 12.06 -0.37
N SER A 171 -15.66 11.83 -0.60
CA SER A 171 -14.85 12.58 -1.55
C SER A 171 -14.19 11.62 -2.54
N PHE A 172 -13.84 12.12 -3.73
CA PHE A 172 -13.31 11.28 -4.81
C PHE A 172 -12.04 11.86 -5.43
N GLY A 173 -11.05 11.01 -5.71
CA GLY A 173 -9.85 11.34 -6.45
C GLY A 173 -9.70 10.47 -7.70
N VAL A 174 -9.45 11.09 -8.86
CA VAL A 174 -9.15 10.36 -10.10
C VAL A 174 -7.68 9.94 -10.10
N VAL A 175 -7.44 8.65 -10.35
CA VAL A 175 -6.11 8.07 -10.55
C VAL A 175 -5.99 7.50 -11.95
N ALA A 176 -4.80 7.52 -12.53
CA ALA A 176 -4.56 6.92 -13.84
C ALA A 176 -4.87 5.41 -13.79
N GLU A 177 -5.60 4.89 -14.80
CA GLU A 177 -5.88 3.45 -14.91
C GLU A 177 -4.55 2.68 -14.90
N VAL A 178 -4.29 1.94 -13.83
CA VAL A 178 -3.24 0.93 -13.85
C VAL A 178 -3.84 -0.29 -14.55
N LYS A 179 -3.43 -0.53 -15.80
CA LYS A 179 -3.74 -1.79 -16.48
C LYS A 179 -3.34 -2.93 -15.55
N ALA A 180 -4.32 -3.78 -15.23
CA ALA A 180 -4.15 -4.97 -14.42
C ALA A 180 -3.11 -5.93 -15.03
#